data_AF-A0A2N5K2P0-F1
#
_entry.id   AF-A0A2N5K2P0-F1
#
_cell.length_a   1.000
_cell.length_b   1.000
_cell.length_c   1.000
_cell.angle_alpha   90.00
_cell.angle_beta   90.00
_cell.angle_gamma   90.00
#
_symmetry.space_group_name_H-M   'P 1'
#
loop_
_entity.id
_entity.type
_entity.pdbx_description
1 polymer ?
#
loop_
_entity_poly.entity_id
_entity_poly.type
_entity_poly.pdbx_seq_one_letter_code
_entity_poly.pdbx_strand_id
1 'polypeptide(L)'
;MRWRKEVVSPTLLLSEAGVMVEALKHHVFPPGGKRMNQYHQEVSAPQGAAVMAVQFVHEVGERFGGLQVFKLHYVHRAPGRDLYDEYLAAPFDSIEMAATPVGPDALNANQRRVLTTLLEGSDAKAWEASATFRGDIQGGK
;
A
#
# COMPACT_ATOMS: atom_id res chain seq x y z
N MET A 1 2.70 -33.81 -16.24
CA MET A 1 1.88 -32.68 -15.72
C MET A 1 2.73 -31.42 -15.71
N ARG A 2 2.35 -30.38 -16.46
CA ARG A 2 3.05 -29.09 -16.45
C ARG A 2 2.58 -28.33 -15.21
N TRP A 3 3.38 -28.32 -14.14
CA TRP A 3 3.11 -27.46 -12.99
C TRP A 3 3.21 -26.01 -13.49
N ARG A 4 2.08 -25.31 -13.52
CA ARG A 4 2.05 -23.91 -13.93
C ARG A 4 2.46 -23.10 -12.72
N LYS A 5 3.59 -22.38 -12.83
CA LYS A 5 4.08 -21.45 -11.82
C LYS A 5 2.98 -20.42 -11.51
N GLU A 6 2.50 -20.41 -10.28
CA GLU A 6 1.52 -19.41 -9.82
C GLU A 6 2.26 -18.12 -9.50
N VAL A 7 1.89 -17.05 -10.20
CA VAL A 7 2.45 -15.71 -10.01
C VAL A 7 1.32 -14.81 -9.55
N VAL A 8 1.48 -14.21 -8.39
CA VAL A 8 0.49 -13.31 -7.78
C VAL A 8 1.10 -11.94 -7.52
N SER A 9 0.24 -10.92 -7.41
CA SER A 9 0.66 -9.54 -7.15
C SER A 9 -0.08 -8.96 -5.94
N PRO A 10 0.18 -9.48 -4.74
CA PRO A 10 -0.48 -9.03 -3.51
C PRO A 10 -0.18 -7.57 -3.21
N THR A 11 -1.14 -6.93 -2.54
CA THR A 11 -1.00 -5.59 -1.96
C THR A 11 -1.31 -5.66 -0.48
N LEU A 12 -0.34 -5.32 0.37
CA LEU A 12 -0.47 -5.29 1.83
C LEU A 12 -0.71 -3.86 2.30
N LEU A 13 -1.73 -3.66 3.13
CA LEU A 13 -2.06 -2.37 3.72
C LEU A 13 -1.55 -2.31 5.15
N LEU A 14 -0.69 -1.34 5.45
CA LEU A 14 -0.04 -1.17 6.75
C LEU A 14 -0.46 0.16 7.38
N SER A 15 -0.80 0.12 8.66
CA SER A 15 -0.99 1.31 9.48
C SER A 15 0.36 1.96 9.85
N GLU A 16 0.31 3.14 10.44
CA GLU A 16 1.51 3.85 10.90
C GLU A 16 2.27 3.05 11.98
N ALA A 17 1.53 2.38 12.87
CA ALA A 17 2.09 1.50 13.89
C ALA A 17 2.75 0.22 13.33
N GLY A 18 2.65 -0.02 12.02
CA GLY A 18 3.14 -1.24 11.38
C GLY A 18 2.17 -2.42 11.48
N VAL A 19 0.90 -2.20 11.82
CA VAL A 19 -0.11 -3.26 11.85
C VAL A 19 -0.64 -3.47 10.44
N MET A 20 -0.70 -4.73 9.98
CA MET A 20 -1.37 -5.08 8.73
C MET A 20 -2.89 -4.96 8.92
N VAL A 21 -3.50 -4.06 8.18
CA VAL A 21 -4.94 -3.79 8.23
C VAL A 21 -5.69 -4.73 7.29
N GLU A 22 -5.18 -4.93 6.08
CA GLU A 22 -5.79 -5.78 5.07
C GLU A 22 -4.75 -6.27 4.03
N ALA A 23 -5.04 -7.41 3.41
CA ALA A 23 -4.24 -7.97 2.32
C ALA A 23 -5.13 -8.25 1.11
N LEU A 24 -4.84 -7.62 -0.03
CA LEU A 24 -5.64 -7.71 -1.23
C LEU A 24 -4.92 -8.56 -2.28
N LYS A 25 -5.65 -9.54 -2.83
CA LYS A 25 -5.13 -10.48 -3.84
C LYS A 25 -4.95 -9.82 -5.21
N HIS A 26 -5.69 -8.75 -5.50
CA HIS A 26 -5.67 -8.04 -6.77
C HIS A 26 -5.22 -6.57 -6.61
N HIS A 27 -4.66 -6.02 -7.69
CA HIS A 27 -4.15 -4.65 -7.74
C HIS A 27 -5.24 -3.63 -7.39
N VAL A 28 -5.03 -2.87 -6.32
CA VAL A 28 -5.90 -1.74 -5.96
C VAL A 28 -5.31 -0.39 -6.35
N PHE A 29 -3.99 -0.33 -6.62
CA PHE A 29 -3.32 0.90 -7.01
C PHE A 29 -2.56 0.69 -8.32
N PRO A 30 -2.97 1.32 -9.43
CA PRO A 30 -2.21 1.25 -10.66
C PRO A 30 -0.85 1.95 -10.50
N PRO A 31 0.19 1.51 -11.21
CA PRO A 31 1.44 2.26 -11.31
C PRO A 31 1.13 3.66 -11.87
N GLY A 32 1.49 4.71 -11.14
CA GLY A 32 1.12 6.10 -11.45
C GLY A 32 -0.05 6.65 -10.64
N GLY A 33 -0.15 6.25 -9.36
CA GLY A 33 -1.15 6.71 -8.39
C GLY A 33 -1.55 8.19 -8.52
N LYS A 34 -2.84 8.47 -8.28
CA LYS A 34 -3.47 9.74 -8.61
C LYS A 34 -2.89 10.87 -7.76
N ARG A 35 -2.14 11.78 -8.38
CA ARG A 35 -1.69 13.03 -7.74
C ARG A 35 -2.92 13.84 -7.33
N MET A 36 -2.97 14.29 -6.08
CA MET A 36 -4.04 15.13 -5.57
C MET A 36 -4.12 16.44 -6.37
N ASN A 37 -5.34 16.87 -6.71
CA ASN A 37 -5.59 18.12 -7.42
C ASN A 37 -6.00 19.23 -6.43
N GLN A 38 -6.11 20.48 -6.92
CA GLN A 38 -6.47 21.66 -6.12
C GLN A 38 -7.86 21.62 -5.47
N TYR A 39 -8.70 20.63 -5.81
CA TYR A 39 -10.07 20.46 -5.33
C TYR A 39 -10.20 19.35 -4.27
N HIS A 40 -9.09 18.82 -3.77
CA HIS A 40 -9.07 17.83 -2.69
C HIS A 40 -8.33 18.41 -1.49
N GLN A 41 -8.91 18.25 -0.31
CA GLN A 41 -8.26 18.56 0.96
C GLN A 41 -7.82 17.27 1.62
N GLU A 42 -6.52 17.15 1.93
CA GLU A 42 -5.99 16.02 2.69
C GLU A 42 -6.47 16.11 4.14
N VAL A 43 -6.96 14.98 4.65
CA VAL A 43 -7.33 14.80 6.05
C VAL A 43 -6.41 13.77 6.67
N SER A 44 -6.21 13.88 7.98
CA SER A 44 -5.45 12.89 8.73
C SER A 44 -6.11 11.52 8.60
N ALA A 45 -5.29 10.48 8.43
CA ALA A 45 -5.77 9.11 8.41
C ALA A 45 -6.52 8.80 9.72
N PRO A 46 -7.70 8.17 9.67
CA PRO A 46 -8.38 7.70 10.87
C PRO A 46 -7.47 6.77 11.68
N GLN A 47 -7.65 6.75 13.00
CA GLN A 47 -6.85 5.88 13.86
C GLN A 47 -7.00 4.41 13.44
N GLY A 48 -5.87 3.74 13.21
CA GLY A 48 -5.85 2.33 12.78
C GLY A 48 -6.02 2.11 11.27
N ALA A 49 -6.28 3.16 10.50
CA ALA A 49 -6.36 3.07 9.05
C ALA A 49 -4.98 2.81 8.41
N ALA A 50 -4.99 2.30 7.17
CA ALA A 50 -3.78 2.07 6.42
C ALA A 50 -3.18 3.41 5.95
N VAL A 51 -1.87 3.59 6.15
CA VAL A 51 -1.13 4.78 5.68
C VAL A 51 -0.11 4.43 4.61
N MET A 52 0.24 3.14 4.49
CA MET A 52 1.13 2.61 3.46
C MET A 52 0.48 1.42 2.76
N ALA A 53 0.65 1.33 1.45
CA ALA A 53 0.38 0.11 0.69
C ALA A 53 1.70 -0.42 0.09
N VAL A 54 1.95 -1.72 0.25
CA VAL A 54 3.12 -2.40 -0.30
C VAL A 54 2.65 -3.46 -1.29
N GLN A 55 3.01 -3.27 -2.54
CA GLN A 55 2.71 -4.20 -3.62
C GLN A 55 3.99 -4.90 -4.07
N PHE A 56 3.90 -6.21 -4.32
CA PHE A 56 5.03 -6.99 -4.80
C PHE A 56 4.54 -8.15 -5.66
N VAL A 57 5.44 -8.71 -6.45
CA VAL A 57 5.26 -9.95 -7.19
C VAL A 57 5.74 -11.11 -6.33
N HIS A 58 4.91 -12.14 -6.20
CA HIS A 58 5.29 -13.40 -5.57
C HIS A 58 5.14 -14.52 -6.58
N GLU A 59 6.27 -15.13 -6.89
CA GLU A 59 6.37 -16.38 -7.64
C GLU A 59 6.41 -17.51 -6.61
N VAL A 60 5.26 -18.16 -6.40
CA VAL A 60 5.04 -19.06 -5.26
C VAL A 60 6.05 -20.22 -5.27
N GLY A 61 6.75 -20.40 -4.14
CA GLY A 61 7.79 -21.41 -3.95
C GLY A 61 9.12 -21.11 -4.65
N GLU A 62 9.26 -19.92 -5.25
CA GLU A 62 10.46 -19.50 -5.99
C GLU A 62 11.07 -18.20 -5.48
N ARG A 63 10.36 -17.06 -5.54
CA ARG A 63 10.91 -15.74 -5.14
C ARG A 63 9.84 -14.65 -4.97
N PHE A 64 10.23 -13.59 -4.29
CA PHE A 64 9.57 -12.28 -4.25
C PHE A 64 10.33 -11.28 -5.13
N GLY A 65 9.62 -10.35 -5.76
CA GLY A 65 10.21 -9.32 -6.60
C GLY A 65 9.26 -8.16 -6.87
N GLY A 66 9.68 -7.17 -7.66
CA GLY A 66 8.80 -6.08 -8.12
C GLY A 66 8.16 -5.27 -7.00
N LEU A 67 8.94 -4.87 -5.98
CA LEU A 67 8.47 -4.08 -4.85
C LEU A 67 8.05 -2.68 -5.30
N GLN A 68 6.82 -2.29 -4.96
CA GLN A 68 6.30 -0.93 -5.10
C GLN A 68 5.66 -0.51 -3.80
N VAL A 69 5.95 0.71 -3.37
CA VAL A 69 5.42 1.27 -2.13
C VAL A 69 4.60 2.49 -2.47
N PHE A 70 3.45 2.63 -1.81
CA PHE A 70 2.57 3.77 -1.97
C PHE A 70 2.26 4.37 -0.61
N LYS A 71 2.33 5.70 -0.52
CA LYS A 71 1.76 6.45 0.60
C LYS A 71 0.27 6.63 0.35
N LEU A 72 -0.55 6.28 1.33
CA LEU A 72 -1.99 6.45 1.27
C LEU A 72 -2.38 7.80 1.86
N HIS A 73 -3.28 8.47 1.15
CA HIS A 73 -3.82 9.77 1.51
C HIS A 73 -5.33 9.65 1.61
N TYR A 74 -5.91 10.23 2.64
CA TYR A 74 -7.35 10.35 2.78
C TYR A 74 -7.72 11.76 2.40
N VAL A 75 -8.65 11.91 1.47
CA VAL A 75 -9.04 13.20 0.95
C VAL A 75 -10.54 13.37 1.02
N HIS A 76 -10.94 14.59 1.33
CA HIS A 76 -12.31 15.03 1.15
C HIS A 76 -12.37 15.99 -0.05
N ARG A 77 -13.49 16.00 -0.75
CA ARG A 77 -13.74 16.99 -1.79
C ARG A 77 -13.80 18.39 -1.16
N ALA A 78 -13.02 19.33 -1.67
CA ALA A 78 -12.98 20.69 -1.15
C ALA A 78 -14.32 21.40 -1.45
N PRO A 79 -14.97 22.03 -0.44
CA PRO A 79 -16.18 22.82 -0.67
C PRO A 79 -15.84 24.05 -1.51
N GLY A 80 -16.49 24.23 -2.66
CA GLY A 80 -16.03 25.28 -3.58
C GLY A 80 -16.76 25.50 -4.90
N ARG A 81 -17.93 24.92 -5.14
CA ARG A 81 -18.82 25.43 -6.19
C ARG A 81 -20.27 25.33 -5.76
N ASP A 82 -20.89 26.50 -5.63
CA ASP A 82 -22.33 26.77 -5.55
C ASP A 82 -23.20 25.52 -5.62
N LEU A 83 -23.78 25.13 -4.48
CA LEU A 83 -25.13 24.58 -4.36
C LEU A 83 -25.43 24.43 -2.88
N TYR A 84 -26.57 24.95 -2.43
CA TYR A 84 -27.14 24.76 -1.10
C TYR A 84 -27.16 23.28 -0.65
N ASP A 85 -27.14 22.35 -1.62
CA ASP A 85 -27.06 20.91 -1.42
C ASP A 85 -25.68 20.42 -0.88
N GLU A 86 -24.57 21.12 -1.15
CA GLU A 86 -23.24 20.78 -0.61
C GLU A 86 -23.10 21.13 0.88
N TYR A 87 -23.91 22.07 1.39
CA TYR A 87 -23.93 22.43 2.82
C TYR A 87 -24.72 21.42 3.68
N LEU A 88 -25.63 20.67 3.04
CA LEU A 88 -26.45 19.64 3.68
C LEU A 88 -25.90 18.22 3.47
N ALA A 89 -24.96 18.02 2.54
CA ALA A 89 -24.23 16.77 2.39
C ALA A 89 -23.28 16.59 3.59
N ALA A 90 -23.44 15.51 4.35
CA ALA A 90 -22.68 15.29 5.56
C ALA A 90 -21.16 15.32 5.28
N PRO A 91 -20.35 16.05 6.07
CA PRO A 91 -18.91 16.25 5.84
C PRO A 91 -18.05 14.96 5.97
N PHE A 92 -18.67 13.79 6.13
CA PHE A 92 -18.03 12.50 6.36
C PHE A 92 -18.39 11.44 5.31
N ASP A 93 -19.35 11.68 4.42
CA ASP A 93 -19.86 10.65 3.50
C ASP A 93 -18.99 10.44 2.25
N SER A 94 -17.91 11.22 2.06
CA SER A 94 -17.05 11.10 0.87
C SER A 94 -15.55 11.20 1.16
N ILE A 95 -15.08 10.50 2.20
CA ILE A 95 -13.63 10.29 2.35
C ILE A 95 -13.17 9.34 1.25
N GLU A 96 -12.43 9.86 0.28
CA GLU A 96 -11.77 9.06 -0.76
C GLU A 96 -10.35 8.70 -0.33
N MET A 97 -9.88 7.53 -0.74
CA MET A 97 -8.49 7.11 -0.57
C MET A 97 -7.73 7.32 -1.89
N ALA A 98 -6.64 8.07 -1.82
CA ALA A 98 -5.67 8.23 -2.88
C ALA A 98 -4.35 7.56 -2.50
N ALA A 99 -3.56 7.17 -3.49
CA ALA A 99 -2.26 6.54 -3.30
C ALA A 99 -1.22 7.25 -4.16
N THR A 100 -0.08 7.60 -3.57
CA THR A 100 1.05 8.22 -4.26
C THR A 100 2.24 7.25 -4.24
N PRO A 101 2.86 6.93 -5.39
CA PRO A 101 4.03 6.07 -5.40
C PRO A 101 5.20 6.73 -4.66
N VAL A 102 5.85 5.96 -3.80
CA VAL A 102 7.02 6.36 -3.01
C VAL A 102 8.07 5.25 -3.04
N GLY A 103 9.29 5.57 -2.64
CA GLY A 103 10.35 4.58 -2.54
C GLY A 103 10.22 3.69 -1.29
N PRO A 104 10.93 2.55 -1.24
CA PRO A 104 11.00 1.69 -0.05
C PRO A 104 11.60 2.37 1.19
N ASP A 105 12.33 3.47 1.00
CA ASP A 105 12.85 4.34 2.06
C ASP A 105 11.74 4.97 2.91
N ALA A 106 10.54 5.13 2.37
CA ALA A 106 9.38 5.66 3.09
C ALA A 106 8.82 4.74 4.19
N LEU A 107 9.16 3.43 4.16
CA LEU A 107 8.72 2.49 5.19
C LEU A 107 9.44 2.77 6.53
N ASN A 108 8.68 2.85 7.61
CA ASN A 108 9.26 2.97 8.94
C ASN A 108 9.78 1.62 9.47
N ALA A 109 10.54 1.64 10.57
CA ALA A 109 11.17 0.44 11.13
C ALA A 109 10.16 -0.67 11.49
N ASN A 110 8.99 -0.30 12.05
CA ASN A 110 7.96 -1.26 12.43
C ASN A 110 7.32 -1.91 11.21
N GLN A 111 6.98 -1.13 10.18
CA GLN A 111 6.42 -1.60 8.92
C GLN A 111 7.39 -2.56 8.21
N ARG A 112 8.69 -2.22 8.16
CA ARG A 112 9.73 -3.11 7.60
C ARG A 112 9.83 -4.42 8.35
N ARG A 113 9.81 -4.37 9.69
CA ARG A 113 9.88 -5.56 10.54
C ARG A 113 8.68 -6.46 10.29
N VAL A 114 7.46 -5.92 10.31
CA VAL A 114 6.24 -6.71 10.10
C VAL A 114 6.20 -7.30 8.70
N LEU A 115 6.54 -6.51 7.67
CA LEU A 115 6.63 -7.00 6.29
C LEU A 115 7.63 -8.16 6.17
N THR A 116 8.81 -8.00 6.77
CA THR A 116 9.86 -9.04 6.78
C THR A 116 9.36 -10.32 7.44
N THR A 117 8.87 -10.23 8.67
CA THR A 117 8.39 -11.41 9.42
C THR A 117 7.23 -12.11 8.72
N LEU A 118 6.31 -11.34 8.13
CA LEU A 118 5.16 -11.89 7.43
C LEU A 118 5.57 -12.65 6.16
N LEU A 119 6.44 -12.06 5.34
CA LEU A 119 6.87 -12.67 4.08
C LEU A 119 7.76 -13.89 4.31
N GLU A 120 8.68 -13.81 5.28
CA GLU A 120 9.50 -14.95 5.72
C GLU A 120 8.65 -16.11 6.20
N GLY A 121 7.61 -15.85 7.00
CA GLY A 121 6.69 -16.88 7.48
C GLY A 121 5.77 -17.44 6.40
N SER A 122 5.45 -16.66 5.37
CA SER A 122 4.52 -17.07 4.30
C SER A 122 5.14 -18.05 3.31
N ASP A 123 6.40 -17.84 2.91
CA ASP A 123 7.13 -18.67 1.95
C ASP A 123 8.64 -18.52 2.20
N ALA A 124 9.14 -19.28 3.18
CA ALA A 124 10.54 -19.20 3.61
C ALA A 124 11.53 -19.51 2.47
N LYS A 125 11.14 -20.38 1.53
CA LYS A 125 11.98 -20.73 0.38
C LYS A 125 12.09 -19.56 -0.59
N ALA A 126 10.96 -18.93 -0.93
CA ALA A 126 10.97 -17.73 -1.75
C ALA A 126 11.72 -16.59 -1.06
N TRP A 127 11.56 -16.43 0.25
CA TRP A 127 12.24 -15.40 1.04
C TRP A 127 13.76 -15.48 0.92
N GLU A 128 14.34 -16.67 1.11
CA GLU A 128 15.79 -16.85 1.02
C GLU A 128 16.34 -16.59 -0.40
N ALA A 129 15.58 -16.97 -1.42
CA ALA A 129 15.94 -16.73 -2.82
C ALA A 129 15.86 -15.24 -3.25
N SER A 130 15.34 -14.36 -2.40
CA SER A 130 14.97 -12.98 -2.77
C SER A 130 15.87 -11.91 -2.15
N ALA A 131 17.20 -12.09 -2.21
CA ALA A 131 18.17 -11.20 -1.58
C ALA A 131 17.99 -9.71 -1.94
N THR A 132 17.80 -9.39 -3.22
CA THR A 132 17.56 -8.00 -3.67
C THR A 132 16.29 -7.41 -3.07
N PHE A 133 15.19 -8.17 -3.10
CA PHE A 133 13.91 -7.76 -2.53
C PHE A 133 13.99 -7.51 -1.02
N ARG A 134 14.76 -8.35 -0.29
CA ARG A 134 15.04 -8.13 1.14
C ARG A 134 15.82 -6.83 1.36
N GLY A 135 16.81 -6.55 0.51
CA GLY A 135 17.57 -5.29 0.52
C GLY A 135 16.67 -4.07 0.30
N ASP A 136 15.77 -4.13 -0.68
CA ASP A 136 14.81 -3.06 -0.96
C ASP A 136 13.92 -2.77 0.27
N ILE A 137 13.40 -3.81 0.92
CA ILE A 137 12.59 -3.67 2.15
C ILE A 137 13.40 -3.07 3.30
N GLN A 138 14.66 -3.43 3.44
CA GLN A 138 15.52 -2.94 4.53
C GLN A 138 16.06 -1.53 4.29
N GLY A 139 15.85 -0.97 3.09
CA GLY A 139 16.31 0.38 2.74
C GLY A 139 17.78 0.40 2.37
N GLY A 140 18.26 -0.71 1.79
CA GLY A 140 19.63 -0.86 1.32
C GLY A 140 19.96 0.18 0.25
N LYS A 141 21.08 0.89 0.47
CA LYS A 141 21.77 1.67 -0.55
C LYS A 141 22.39 0.77 -1.61
#